data_AF-A0A3A0AL64-F1
#
_entry.id   AF-A0A3A0AL64-F1
#
_cell.length_a   1.000
_cell.length_b   1.000
_cell.length_c   1.000
_cell.angle_alpha   90.00
_cell.angle_beta   90.00
_cell.angle_gamma   90.00
#
_symmetry.space_group_name_H-M   'P 1'
#
loop_
_entity.id
_entity.type
_entity.pdbx_description
1 polymer ?
#
loop_
_entity_poly.entity_id
_entity_poly.type
_entity_poly.pdbx_seq_one_letter_code
_entity_poly.pdbx_strand_id
1 'polypeptide(L)'
;FSLTVDDGARLWVNNHLLIDAWVVQAARTYVGDIHLPDGRVPIQLEYFENDGVASLKLSWSRVSPEGVQQWRGEYFNNPDLAGSPALVRNDERIDFDWGTGSPAPGTIHADSFSVRWTRPLRFEAGRYRFTTETDDGVRLYINDRLVIDQWREMPETRFTYETRLSAGVHTIRMEYFERSGRAVARLSWSRRTEEALPVGNIITCAPPQPEHCAWIKVYRREGDGSWLSMTPKGIGSICSTGYLKIDGLPVDTARYGGSGHPYWVELWYEGALMESVGNTDRGEPEFRVYPFQDNYTPWQCPPP
;
A
#
# COMPACT_ATOMS: atom_id res chain seq x y z
N PHE A 1 -4.15 19.04 -16.40
CA PHE A 1 -4.78 19.90 -17.44
C PHE A 1 -5.22 21.20 -16.79
N SER A 2 -5.08 22.32 -17.48
CA SER A 2 -5.49 23.66 -17.05
C SER A 2 -6.30 24.31 -18.16
N LEU A 3 -7.51 24.78 -17.84
CA LEU A 3 -8.50 25.35 -18.75
C LEU A 3 -8.94 26.71 -18.25
N THR A 4 -8.51 27.78 -18.92
CA THR A 4 -9.06 29.12 -18.73
C THR A 4 -10.24 29.31 -19.68
N VAL A 5 -11.41 29.72 -19.18
CA VAL A 5 -12.63 29.88 -19.98
C VAL A 5 -13.46 31.10 -19.55
N ASP A 6 -14.04 31.77 -20.54
CA ASP A 6 -15.08 32.82 -20.48
C ASP A 6 -16.05 32.58 -21.67
N ASP A 7 -17.27 32.05 -21.49
CA ASP A 7 -17.99 31.78 -20.24
C ASP A 7 -17.73 30.37 -19.68
N GLY A 8 -18.32 29.34 -20.30
CA GLY A 8 -18.39 28.00 -19.74
C GLY A 8 -17.80 26.93 -20.65
N ALA A 9 -17.27 25.86 -20.06
CA ALA A 9 -16.70 24.74 -20.80
C ALA A 9 -16.80 23.41 -20.05
N ARG A 10 -16.73 22.32 -20.81
CA ARG A 10 -16.53 20.95 -20.29
C ARG A 10 -15.36 20.29 -20.99
N LEU A 11 -14.45 19.71 -20.22
CA LEU A 11 -13.28 18.99 -20.73
C LEU A 11 -13.38 17.52 -20.35
N TRP A 12 -13.37 16.64 -21.34
CA TRP A 12 -13.13 15.22 -21.16
C TRP A 12 -11.71 14.86 -21.60
N VAL A 13 -11.03 14.07 -20.79
CA VAL A 13 -9.73 13.48 -21.13
C VAL A 13 -9.82 11.98 -20.93
N ASN A 14 -9.41 11.21 -21.93
CA ASN A 14 -9.55 9.76 -21.93
C ASN A 14 -10.99 9.30 -21.63
N ASN A 15 -11.98 10.00 -22.19
CA ASN A 15 -13.42 9.80 -21.97
C ASN A 15 -13.91 10.05 -20.52
N HIS A 16 -13.08 10.60 -19.63
CA HIS A 16 -13.47 11.03 -18.29
C HIS A 16 -13.73 12.54 -18.28
N LEU A 17 -14.91 12.95 -17.80
CA LEU A 17 -15.23 14.36 -17.56
C LEU A 17 -14.29 14.89 -16.47
N LEU A 18 -13.30 15.68 -16.88
CA LEU A 18 -12.23 16.18 -16.03
C LEU A 18 -12.54 17.58 -15.48
N ILE A 19 -13.18 18.43 -16.27
CA ILE A 19 -13.62 19.78 -15.86
C ILE A 19 -15.06 19.95 -16.34
N ASP A 20 -15.96 20.28 -15.42
CA ASP A 20 -17.35 20.66 -15.74
C ASP A 20 -17.62 22.05 -15.18
N ALA A 21 -17.53 23.05 -16.05
CA ALA A 21 -17.72 24.46 -15.76
C ALA A 21 -18.76 25.06 -16.72
N TRP A 22 -19.93 24.42 -16.83
CA TRP A 22 -20.98 24.84 -17.77
C TRP A 22 -21.86 25.96 -17.20
N VAL A 23 -21.27 27.13 -16.94
CA VAL A 23 -21.93 28.30 -16.31
C VAL A 23 -21.49 29.61 -16.97
N VAL A 24 -22.35 30.63 -16.91
CA VAL A 24 -22.01 32.01 -17.32
C VAL A 24 -21.08 32.61 -16.26
N GLN A 25 -19.92 33.09 -16.67
CA GLN A 25 -18.88 33.59 -15.76
C GLN A 25 -17.80 34.36 -16.52
N ALA A 26 -17.17 35.31 -15.83
CA ALA A 26 -15.93 35.91 -16.32
C ALA A 26 -14.78 34.89 -16.36
N ALA A 27 -13.74 35.19 -17.16
CA ALA A 27 -12.55 34.39 -17.36
C ALA A 27 -12.01 33.74 -16.07
N ARG A 28 -12.17 32.41 -15.97
CA ARG A 28 -11.72 31.62 -14.82
C ARG A 28 -10.89 30.43 -15.27
N THR A 29 -9.86 30.09 -14.48
CA THR A 29 -9.01 28.92 -14.75
C THR A 29 -9.39 27.75 -13.86
N TYR A 30 -9.61 26.60 -14.49
CA TYR A 30 -9.88 25.31 -13.86
C TYR A 30 -8.70 24.38 -14.10
N VAL A 31 -8.36 23.55 -13.12
CA VAL A 31 -7.27 22.58 -13.24
C VAL A 31 -7.81 21.21 -12.85
N GLY A 32 -7.51 20.19 -13.65
CA GLY A 32 -7.84 18.79 -13.34
C GLY A 32 -6.66 17.87 -13.67
N ASP A 33 -6.37 16.94 -12.76
CA ASP A 33 -5.34 15.92 -12.94
C ASP A 33 -6.00 14.56 -13.24
N ILE A 34 -5.38 13.80 -14.13
CA ILE A 34 -5.87 12.48 -14.54
C ILE A 34 -4.67 11.56 -14.82
N HIS A 35 -4.76 10.31 -14.39
CA HIS A 35 -3.81 9.28 -14.81
C HIS A 35 -4.15 8.84 -16.23
N LEU A 36 -3.15 8.87 -17.11
CA LEU A 36 -3.32 8.48 -18.52
C LEU A 36 -2.58 7.17 -18.78
N PRO A 37 -3.19 6.24 -19.55
CA PRO A 37 -2.45 5.10 -20.07
C PRO A 37 -1.36 5.57 -21.04
N ASP A 38 -0.37 4.71 -21.27
CA ASP A 38 0.58 4.93 -22.36
C ASP A 38 -0.14 4.94 -23.71
N GLY A 39 0.32 5.80 -24.63
CA GLY A 39 -0.21 5.89 -25.99
C GLY A 39 -1.16 7.05 -26.23
N ARG A 40 -2.07 6.89 -27.21
CA ARG A 40 -3.02 7.94 -27.63
C ARG A 40 -4.26 7.92 -26.75
N VAL A 41 -4.65 9.08 -26.24
CA VAL A 41 -5.89 9.28 -25.48
C VAL A 41 -6.78 10.33 -26.17
N PRO A 42 -8.11 10.15 -26.17
CA PRO A 42 -9.03 11.16 -26.70
C PRO A 42 -9.13 12.36 -25.75
N ILE A 43 -9.31 13.56 -26.32
CA ILE A 43 -9.67 14.78 -25.60
C ILE A 43 -10.90 15.38 -26.30
N GLN A 44 -11.94 15.69 -25.54
CA GLN A 44 -13.12 16.43 -26.01
C GLN A 44 -13.27 17.69 -25.16
N LEU A 45 -13.53 18.82 -25.80
CA LEU A 45 -13.75 20.10 -25.16
C LEU A 45 -15.01 20.73 -25.73
N GLU A 46 -15.98 20.98 -24.88
CA GLU A 46 -17.16 21.79 -25.18
C GLU A 46 -16.96 23.19 -24.59
N TYR A 47 -17.45 24.22 -25.27
CA TYR A 47 -17.32 25.63 -24.89
C TYR A 47 -18.57 26.39 -25.30
N PHE A 48 -18.99 27.36 -24.49
CA PHE A 48 -19.96 28.37 -24.89
C PHE A 48 -19.56 29.76 -24.43
N GLU A 49 -20.06 30.76 -25.14
CA GLU A 49 -20.02 32.17 -24.79
C GLU A 49 -21.46 32.70 -24.85
N ASN A 50 -21.81 33.54 -23.88
CA ASN A 50 -23.14 34.09 -23.72
C ASN A 50 -23.20 35.57 -24.12
N ASP A 51 -22.23 36.40 -23.68
CA ASP A 51 -22.05 37.79 -24.12
C ASP A 51 -20.69 38.35 -23.63
N GLY A 52 -20.20 39.41 -24.27
CA GLY A 52 -18.98 40.11 -23.84
C GLY A 52 -17.67 39.52 -24.37
N VAL A 53 -16.78 39.09 -23.46
CA VAL A 53 -15.39 38.70 -23.79
C VAL A 53 -15.28 37.19 -23.90
N ALA A 54 -15.01 36.68 -25.10
CA ALA A 54 -14.74 35.26 -25.32
C ALA A 54 -13.28 34.88 -25.01
N SER A 55 -13.07 33.86 -24.17
CA SER A 55 -11.73 33.30 -23.90
C SER A 55 -11.77 31.79 -23.71
N LEU A 56 -10.83 31.08 -24.34
CA LEU A 56 -10.63 29.65 -24.14
C LEU A 56 -9.15 29.30 -24.28
N LYS A 57 -8.54 28.78 -23.21
CA LYS A 57 -7.13 28.36 -23.20
C LYS A 57 -6.99 27.03 -22.48
N LEU A 58 -6.68 25.98 -23.22
CA LEU A 58 -6.32 24.67 -22.68
C LEU A 58 -4.79 24.51 -22.68
N SER A 59 -4.23 24.10 -21.56
CA SER A 59 -2.83 23.69 -21.44
C SER A 59 -2.71 22.43 -20.58
N TRP A 60 -1.63 21.68 -20.73
CA TRP A 60 -1.36 20.51 -19.89
C TRP A 60 0.14 20.34 -19.69
N SER A 61 0.49 19.74 -18.56
CA SER A 61 1.84 19.32 -18.22
C SER A 61 1.76 17.94 -17.58
N ARG A 62 2.82 17.15 -17.74
CA ARG A 62 2.97 15.92 -16.96
C ARG A 62 3.17 16.33 -15.52
N VAL A 63 2.40 15.74 -14.61
CA VAL A 63 2.66 15.86 -13.17
C VAL A 63 3.95 15.09 -12.88
N SER A 64 5.07 15.80 -12.76
CA SER A 64 6.34 15.21 -12.37
C SER A 64 6.33 14.94 -10.86
N PRO A 65 6.57 13.69 -10.40
CA PRO A 65 6.71 13.39 -8.97
C PRO A 65 7.83 14.19 -8.31
N GLU A 66 8.80 14.63 -9.09
CA GLU A 66 9.97 15.41 -8.64
C GLU A 66 9.67 16.91 -8.43
N GLY A 67 8.51 17.39 -8.90
CA GLY A 67 8.12 18.81 -8.80
C GLY A 67 6.92 19.08 -7.89
N VAL A 68 6.07 18.09 -7.62
CA VAL A 68 4.90 18.24 -6.74
C VAL A 68 5.27 17.85 -5.31
N GLN A 69 5.97 18.77 -4.64
CA GLN A 69 6.27 18.64 -3.21
C GLN A 69 5.07 18.92 -2.30
N GLN A 70 3.95 19.35 -2.87
CA GLN A 70 2.78 19.86 -2.15
C GLN A 70 1.53 19.10 -2.55
N TRP A 71 0.56 19.03 -1.66
CA TRP A 71 -0.77 18.49 -1.90
C TRP A 71 -1.57 19.47 -2.75
N ARG A 72 -2.22 18.98 -3.81
CA ARG A 72 -3.24 19.77 -4.51
C ARG A 72 -4.52 19.71 -3.67
N GLY A 73 -4.85 20.81 -2.99
CA GLY A 73 -6.05 20.97 -2.18
C GLY A 73 -7.17 21.65 -2.96
N GLU A 74 -8.29 20.97 -3.08
CA GLU A 74 -9.54 21.47 -3.67
C GLU A 74 -10.55 21.70 -2.57
N TYR A 75 -10.98 22.95 -2.39
CA TYR A 75 -11.83 23.39 -1.29
C TYR A 75 -13.23 23.74 -1.81
N PHE A 76 -14.26 23.26 -1.15
CA PHE A 76 -15.66 23.37 -1.57
C PHE A 76 -16.51 24.00 -0.47
N ASN A 77 -17.47 24.86 -0.83
CA ASN A 77 -18.44 25.47 0.09
C ASN A 77 -19.68 24.58 0.31
N ASN A 78 -19.46 23.29 0.45
CA ASN A 78 -20.45 22.29 0.82
C ASN A 78 -19.73 21.06 1.43
N PRO A 79 -20.40 20.22 2.23
CA PRO A 79 -19.77 19.07 2.85
C PRO A 79 -19.64 17.84 1.94
N ASP A 80 -20.13 17.89 0.69
CA ASP A 80 -20.28 16.72 -0.17
C ASP A 80 -19.26 16.65 -1.32
N LEU A 81 -18.27 17.56 -1.34
CA LEU A 81 -17.32 17.73 -2.46
C LEU A 81 -18.03 17.94 -3.81
N ALA A 82 -19.20 18.57 -3.78
CA ALA A 82 -20.08 18.73 -4.93
C ALA A 82 -19.75 20.00 -5.73
N GLY A 83 -19.92 19.92 -7.04
CA GLY A 83 -19.68 21.03 -7.97
C GLY A 83 -18.20 21.34 -8.18
N SER A 84 -17.90 22.54 -8.69
CA SER A 84 -16.52 23.01 -8.82
C SER A 84 -15.97 23.51 -7.48
N PRO A 85 -14.68 23.28 -7.18
CA PRO A 85 -14.07 23.84 -5.97
C PRO A 85 -14.08 25.37 -6.02
N ALA A 86 -14.37 25.99 -4.88
CA ALA A 86 -14.32 27.43 -4.70
C ALA A 86 -12.87 27.93 -4.69
N LEU A 87 -11.94 27.13 -4.16
CA LEU A 87 -10.50 27.40 -4.14
C LEU A 87 -9.71 26.14 -4.48
N VAL A 88 -8.68 26.29 -5.31
CA VAL A 88 -7.66 25.26 -5.54
C VAL A 88 -6.31 25.87 -5.18
N ARG A 89 -5.58 25.24 -4.25
CA ARG A 89 -4.23 25.67 -3.87
C ARG A 89 -3.32 24.50 -3.59
N ASN A 90 -2.03 24.78 -3.45
CA ASN A 90 -1.05 23.79 -3.02
C ASN A 90 -0.79 23.94 -1.52
N ASP A 91 -0.84 22.83 -0.79
CA ASP A 91 -0.55 22.78 0.65
C ASP A 91 0.69 21.90 0.90
N GLU A 92 1.66 22.37 1.66
CA GLU A 92 2.89 21.60 1.92
C GLU A 92 2.62 20.28 2.66
N ARG A 93 1.68 20.32 3.61
CA ARG A 93 1.25 19.22 4.46
C ARG A 93 -0.24 19.33 4.76
N ILE A 94 -0.88 18.20 5.05
CA ILE A 94 -2.22 18.16 5.63
C ILE A 94 -2.03 18.11 7.15
N ASP A 95 -1.94 19.29 7.76
CA ASP A 95 -1.71 19.49 9.19
C ASP A 95 -2.37 20.82 9.58
N PHE A 96 -3.71 20.81 9.57
CA PHE A 96 -4.54 21.99 9.75
C PHE A 96 -5.34 21.92 11.05
N ASP A 97 -5.35 23.03 11.75
CA ASP A 97 -6.25 23.32 12.87
C ASP A 97 -6.78 24.74 12.64
N TRP A 98 -8.00 24.84 12.13
CA TRP A 98 -8.62 26.13 11.85
C TRP A 98 -9.41 26.65 13.05
N GLY A 99 -9.48 25.91 14.16
CA GLY A 99 -10.40 26.20 15.25
C GLY A 99 -11.83 26.31 14.70
N THR A 100 -12.53 27.39 15.03
CA THR A 100 -13.86 27.70 14.48
C THR A 100 -13.80 28.64 13.26
N GLY A 101 -12.65 28.68 12.58
CA GLY A 101 -12.36 29.58 11.49
C GLY A 101 -12.44 28.92 10.12
N SER A 102 -12.11 29.70 9.08
CA SER A 102 -12.13 29.23 7.69
C SER A 102 -10.71 28.92 7.17
N PRO A 103 -10.54 27.91 6.31
CA PRO A 103 -9.30 27.67 5.57
C PRO A 103 -8.82 28.84 4.69
N ALA A 104 -9.75 29.72 4.29
CA ALA A 104 -9.50 30.93 3.51
C ALA A 104 -10.68 31.92 3.70
N PRO A 105 -10.65 32.79 4.73
CA PRO A 105 -11.72 33.73 5.01
C PRO A 105 -12.11 34.58 3.80
N GLY A 106 -13.41 34.72 3.55
CA GLY A 106 -13.97 35.43 2.39
C GLY A 106 -14.04 34.60 1.10
N THR A 107 -13.45 33.40 1.07
CA THR A 107 -13.55 32.46 -0.08
C THR A 107 -14.20 31.14 0.33
N ILE A 108 -13.76 30.58 1.45
CA ILE A 108 -14.29 29.34 2.04
C ILE A 108 -15.10 29.68 3.29
N HIS A 109 -16.26 29.03 3.47
CA HIS A 109 -17.06 29.18 4.67
C HIS A 109 -16.33 28.65 5.92
N ALA A 110 -16.69 29.16 7.10
CA ALA A 110 -16.13 28.65 8.35
C ALA A 110 -16.70 27.27 8.71
N ASP A 111 -17.97 27.04 8.37
CA ASP A 111 -18.70 25.79 8.57
C ASP A 111 -19.18 25.24 7.23
N SER A 112 -19.57 23.96 7.19
CA SER A 112 -20.17 23.31 6.01
C SER A 112 -19.30 23.42 4.75
N PHE A 113 -18.02 23.10 4.89
CA PHE A 113 -17.07 23.03 3.80
C PHE A 113 -16.46 21.64 3.69
N SER A 114 -15.85 21.34 2.55
CA SER A 114 -15.09 20.10 2.37
C SER A 114 -13.82 20.36 1.59
N VAL A 115 -12.85 19.46 1.73
CA VAL A 115 -11.56 19.55 1.07
C VAL A 115 -11.15 18.19 0.53
N ARG A 116 -10.64 18.17 -0.69
CA ARG A 116 -9.97 17.02 -1.29
C ARG A 116 -8.51 17.36 -1.53
N TRP A 117 -7.61 16.67 -0.85
CA TRP A 117 -6.18 16.72 -1.11
C TRP A 117 -5.74 15.49 -1.89
N THR A 118 -4.99 15.70 -2.97
CA THR A 118 -4.40 14.61 -3.75
C THR A 118 -2.91 14.84 -3.96
N ARG A 119 -2.11 13.79 -3.78
CA ARG A 119 -0.67 13.83 -4.09
C ARG A 119 -0.13 12.45 -4.48
N PRO A 120 0.61 12.34 -5.61
CA PRO A 120 1.45 11.18 -5.87
C PRO A 120 2.71 11.23 -4.99
N LEU A 121 2.93 10.18 -4.20
CA LEU A 121 4.06 10.06 -3.29
C LEU A 121 4.89 8.82 -3.62
N ARG A 122 6.21 8.95 -3.59
CA ARG A 122 7.12 7.81 -3.76
C ARG A 122 7.36 7.13 -2.42
N PHE A 123 7.13 5.82 -2.38
CA PHE A 123 7.37 4.97 -1.22
C PHE A 123 8.45 3.93 -1.54
N GLU A 124 9.16 3.51 -0.51
CA GLU A 124 9.95 2.27 -0.56
C GLU A 124 9.03 1.07 -0.36
N ALA A 125 9.48 -0.12 -0.76
CA ALA A 125 8.72 -1.33 -0.45
C ALA A 125 8.68 -1.56 1.06
N GLY A 126 7.51 -1.83 1.61
CA GLY A 126 7.36 -2.15 3.03
C GLY A 126 5.97 -1.97 3.58
N ARG A 127 5.83 -2.23 4.88
CA ARG A 127 4.60 -1.99 5.64
C ARG A 127 4.54 -0.53 6.08
N TYR A 128 3.40 0.11 5.89
CA TYR A 128 3.15 1.48 6.30
C TYR A 128 1.88 1.55 7.16
N ARG A 129 1.89 2.40 8.19
CA ARG A 129 0.68 2.84 8.91
C ARG A 129 0.34 4.27 8.51
N PHE A 130 -0.82 4.47 7.92
CA PHE A 130 -1.44 5.77 7.69
C PHE A 130 -2.33 6.12 8.88
N THR A 131 -2.35 7.39 9.26
CA THR A 131 -3.14 7.92 10.38
C THR A 131 -3.81 9.23 9.94
N THR A 132 -5.12 9.29 10.08
CA THR A 132 -5.92 10.52 9.94
C THR A 132 -6.40 10.98 11.30
N GLU A 133 -6.47 12.28 11.51
CA GLU A 133 -7.09 12.88 12.70
C GLU A 133 -7.91 14.09 12.22
N THR A 134 -9.22 14.00 12.37
CA THR A 134 -10.16 14.98 11.82
C THR A 134 -11.34 15.26 12.75
N ASP A 135 -11.85 16.46 12.64
CA ASP A 135 -13.14 16.95 13.16
C ASP A 135 -13.72 17.79 12.01
N ASP A 136 -14.75 17.41 11.26
CA ASP A 136 -15.53 16.16 11.27
C ASP A 136 -14.93 15.02 10.39
N GLY A 137 -15.62 14.68 9.29
CA GLY A 137 -15.55 13.41 8.59
C GLY A 137 -14.35 13.27 7.65
N VAL A 138 -13.95 12.02 7.37
CA VAL A 138 -12.76 11.72 6.56
C VAL A 138 -12.93 10.49 5.69
N ARG A 139 -12.36 10.55 4.47
CA ARG A 139 -12.02 9.38 3.67
C ARG A 139 -10.55 9.41 3.25
N LEU A 140 -9.91 8.25 3.28
CA LEU A 140 -8.55 8.08 2.77
C LEU A 140 -8.53 7.05 1.66
N TYR A 141 -7.85 7.38 0.58
CA TYR A 141 -7.63 6.53 -0.58
C TYR A 141 -6.14 6.35 -0.85
N ILE A 142 -5.77 5.12 -1.22
CA ILE A 142 -4.43 4.77 -1.70
C ILE A 142 -4.60 4.09 -3.07
N ASN A 143 -4.06 4.68 -4.13
CA ASN A 143 -4.27 4.22 -5.52
C ASN A 143 -5.75 4.02 -5.84
N ASP A 144 -6.57 5.03 -5.54
CA ASP A 144 -8.03 5.05 -5.71
C ASP A 144 -8.82 4.00 -4.91
N ARG A 145 -8.16 3.13 -4.14
CA ARG A 145 -8.81 2.24 -3.19
C ARG A 145 -9.13 2.98 -1.89
N LEU A 146 -10.40 3.00 -1.51
CA LEU A 146 -10.87 3.51 -0.22
C LEU A 146 -10.38 2.61 0.93
N VAL A 147 -9.66 3.19 1.89
CA VAL A 147 -9.04 2.46 3.02
C VAL A 147 -9.48 2.95 4.40
N ILE A 148 -9.95 4.19 4.49
CA ILE A 148 -10.66 4.73 5.66
C ILE A 148 -11.92 5.40 5.14
N ASP A 149 -13.09 5.05 5.69
CA ASP A 149 -14.38 5.64 5.32
C ASP A 149 -15.17 6.01 6.59
N GLN A 150 -15.06 7.27 6.99
CA GLN A 150 -15.73 7.85 8.14
C GLN A 150 -16.38 9.17 7.73
N TRP A 151 -17.22 9.13 6.70
CA TRP A 151 -17.92 10.30 6.18
C TRP A 151 -19.19 10.61 6.99
N ARG A 152 -19.00 11.01 8.24
CA ARG A 152 -20.07 11.35 9.20
C ARG A 152 -19.57 12.39 10.19
N GLU A 153 -20.50 13.12 10.80
CA GLU A 153 -20.21 14.06 11.90
C GLU A 153 -19.59 13.29 13.08
N MET A 154 -18.50 13.82 13.61
CA MET A 154 -17.74 13.23 14.71
C MET A 154 -16.80 14.27 15.32
N PRO A 155 -16.58 14.25 16.64
CA PRO A 155 -15.53 15.09 17.24
C PRO A 155 -14.15 14.69 16.73
N GLU A 156 -13.13 15.50 17.02
CA GLU A 156 -11.71 15.21 16.72
C GLU A 156 -11.34 13.74 17.03
N THR A 157 -11.25 12.91 15.98
CA THR A 157 -11.09 11.46 16.09
C THR A 157 -9.98 10.97 15.20
N ARG A 158 -9.19 10.02 15.72
CA ARG A 158 -8.07 9.40 15.03
C ARG A 158 -8.43 8.04 14.44
N PHE A 159 -8.13 7.82 13.16
CA PHE A 159 -8.24 6.52 12.49
C PHE A 159 -6.89 6.09 11.93
N THR A 160 -6.66 4.78 11.88
CA THR A 160 -5.41 4.22 11.33
C THR A 160 -5.69 3.10 10.34
N TYR A 161 -4.84 3.00 9.33
CA TYR A 161 -4.87 1.92 8.35
C TYR A 161 -3.45 1.43 8.06
N GLU A 162 -3.25 0.12 8.05
CA GLU A 162 -1.97 -0.49 7.70
C GLU A 162 -2.05 -1.28 6.40
N THR A 163 -1.03 -1.13 5.57
CA THR A 163 -0.90 -1.90 4.33
C THR A 163 0.57 -2.08 3.95
N ARG A 164 0.84 -3.06 3.07
CA ARG A 164 2.14 -3.16 2.38
C ARG A 164 2.05 -2.41 1.07
N LEU A 165 3.03 -1.55 0.82
CA LEU A 165 3.22 -0.86 -0.45
C LEU A 165 4.43 -1.45 -1.16
N SER A 166 4.33 -1.57 -2.48
CA SER A 166 5.48 -1.82 -3.35
C SER A 166 6.38 -0.59 -3.38
N ALA A 167 7.65 -0.75 -3.76
CA ALA A 167 8.47 0.41 -4.08
C ALA A 167 7.89 1.10 -5.32
N GLY A 168 7.77 2.42 -5.30
CA GLY A 168 7.23 3.17 -6.43
C GLY A 168 6.34 4.34 -6.03
N VAL A 169 5.66 4.92 -7.01
CA VAL A 169 4.73 6.03 -6.80
C VAL A 169 3.35 5.47 -6.47
N HIS A 170 2.76 5.96 -5.38
CA HIS A 170 1.39 5.69 -4.97
C HIS A 170 0.63 7.01 -4.86
N THR A 171 -0.58 7.06 -5.41
CA THR A 171 -1.46 8.24 -5.28
C THR A 171 -2.17 8.18 -3.94
N ILE A 172 -1.95 9.18 -3.09
CA ILE A 172 -2.69 9.35 -1.84
C ILE A 172 -3.73 10.44 -2.04
N ARG A 173 -4.98 10.16 -1.68
CA ARG A 173 -6.06 11.14 -1.66
C ARG A 173 -6.75 11.11 -0.31
N MET A 174 -6.83 12.25 0.36
CA MET A 174 -7.62 12.44 1.57
C MET A 174 -8.76 13.40 1.26
N GLU A 175 -9.96 12.99 1.61
CA GLU A 175 -11.16 13.80 1.57
C GLU A 175 -11.59 14.09 3.02
N TYR A 176 -12.04 15.30 3.26
CA TYR A 176 -12.45 15.80 4.57
C TYR A 176 -13.67 16.69 4.44
N PHE A 177 -14.55 16.69 5.43
CA PHE A 177 -15.55 17.75 5.57
C PHE A 177 -15.63 18.26 6.99
N GLU A 178 -16.04 19.51 7.11
CA GLU A 178 -16.45 20.18 8.33
C GLU A 178 -17.94 20.48 8.24
N ARG A 179 -18.74 20.04 9.23
CA ARG A 179 -20.13 20.44 9.31
C ARG A 179 -20.25 21.76 10.06
N SER A 180 -19.75 21.81 11.29
CA SER A 180 -19.89 22.95 12.18
C SER A 180 -18.97 22.87 13.39
N GLY A 181 -18.45 24.01 13.83
CA GLY A 181 -17.69 24.08 15.08
C GLY A 181 -16.20 24.04 14.82
N ARG A 182 -15.49 23.04 15.36
CA ARG A 182 -14.02 23.01 15.33
C ARG A 182 -13.53 22.19 14.14
N ALA A 183 -12.83 22.83 13.22
CA ALA A 183 -12.30 22.19 12.03
C ALA A 183 -10.82 21.80 12.18
N VAL A 184 -10.55 20.50 12.17
CA VAL A 184 -9.19 19.91 12.23
C VAL A 184 -9.02 18.88 11.12
N ALA A 185 -7.89 18.92 10.41
CA ALA A 185 -7.54 17.90 9.43
C ALA A 185 -6.04 17.61 9.40
N ARG A 186 -5.66 16.40 9.80
CA ARG A 186 -4.26 15.92 9.79
C ARG A 186 -4.12 14.57 9.09
N LEU A 187 -3.07 14.43 8.31
CA LEU A 187 -2.63 13.16 7.72
C LEU A 187 -1.16 12.91 8.04
N SER A 188 -0.85 11.72 8.54
CA SER A 188 0.52 11.26 8.71
C SER A 188 0.66 9.79 8.32
N TRP A 189 1.88 9.37 8.03
CA TRP A 189 2.20 7.97 7.85
C TRP A 189 3.61 7.67 8.34
N SER A 190 3.84 6.42 8.71
CA SER A 190 5.15 5.93 9.11
C SER A 190 5.41 4.56 8.47
N ARG A 191 6.64 4.35 7.99
CA ARG A 191 7.09 3.01 7.65
C ARG A 191 7.17 2.23 8.95
N ARG A 192 6.47 1.11 9.01
CA ARG A 192 6.67 0.15 10.08
C ARG A 192 7.95 -0.58 9.74
N THR A 193 8.89 -0.57 10.68
CA THR A 193 9.85 -1.67 10.75
C THR A 193 9.02 -2.93 10.79
N GLU A 194 9.05 -3.70 9.70
CA GLU A 194 8.91 -5.13 9.88
C GLU A 194 9.98 -5.48 10.91
N GLU A 195 9.58 -6.04 12.06
CA GLU A 195 10.52 -6.90 12.75
C GLU A 195 11.04 -7.82 11.67
N ALA A 196 12.33 -7.70 11.35
CA ALA A 196 12.98 -8.68 10.53
C ALA A 196 12.76 -9.98 11.29
N LEU A 197 11.79 -10.78 10.85
CA LEU A 197 11.75 -12.19 11.21
C LEU A 197 13.18 -12.65 10.90
N PRO A 198 13.96 -13.10 11.91
CA PRO A 198 15.32 -13.53 11.65
C PRO A 198 15.27 -14.49 10.46
N VAL A 199 16.14 -14.38 9.46
CA VAL A 199 16.19 -15.48 8.48
C VAL A 199 17.06 -16.54 9.13
N GLY A 200 16.55 -17.76 9.22
CA GLY A 200 17.25 -18.89 9.83
C GLY A 200 17.47 -19.96 8.79
N ASN A 201 18.56 -20.72 8.93
CA ASN A 201 18.83 -21.88 8.10
C ASN A 201 18.24 -23.13 8.78
N ILE A 202 17.68 -24.05 8.00
CA ILE A 202 17.53 -25.44 8.46
C ILE A 202 18.71 -26.21 7.88
N ILE A 203 19.59 -26.68 8.76
CA ILE A 203 20.70 -27.57 8.41
C ILE A 203 20.34 -28.96 8.93
N THR A 204 20.34 -29.96 8.07
CA THR A 204 20.14 -31.37 8.48
C THR A 204 21.38 -32.20 8.17
N CYS A 205 21.71 -33.14 9.07
CA CYS A 205 22.69 -34.19 8.80
C CYS A 205 22.00 -35.27 7.97
N ALA A 206 22.02 -35.14 6.65
CA ALA A 206 21.66 -36.24 5.75
C ALA A 206 22.95 -36.88 5.22
N PRO A 207 23.11 -38.21 5.30
CA PRO A 207 24.31 -38.87 4.81
C PRO A 207 24.50 -38.59 3.31
N PRO A 208 25.72 -38.25 2.86
CA PRO A 208 25.98 -38.02 1.44
C PRO A 208 25.64 -39.27 0.64
N GLN A 209 24.84 -39.10 -0.42
CA GLN A 209 24.53 -40.17 -1.37
C GLN A 209 25.43 -40.00 -2.60
N PRO A 210 26.37 -40.93 -2.86
CA PRO A 210 27.37 -40.74 -3.89
C PRO A 210 26.82 -40.82 -5.33
N GLU A 211 25.58 -41.29 -5.55
CA GLU A 211 25.12 -41.65 -6.90
C GLU A 211 23.82 -40.94 -7.37
N HIS A 212 23.05 -40.29 -6.48
CA HIS A 212 21.74 -39.74 -6.84
C HIS A 212 21.47 -38.38 -6.18
N CYS A 213 21.24 -37.34 -6.99
CA CYS A 213 20.72 -36.07 -6.47
C CYS A 213 19.24 -36.23 -6.13
N ALA A 214 18.93 -36.27 -4.84
CA ALA A 214 17.58 -36.40 -4.33
C ALA A 214 16.99 -35.03 -3.94
N TRP A 215 15.67 -34.88 -4.08
CA TRP A 215 14.92 -33.67 -3.70
C TRP A 215 14.17 -33.92 -2.39
N ILE A 216 13.84 -32.85 -1.68
CA ILE A 216 13.31 -32.94 -0.32
C ILE A 216 11.91 -32.35 -0.21
N LYS A 217 11.06 -33.00 0.59
CA LYS A 217 9.80 -32.42 1.09
C LYS A 217 9.93 -32.14 2.57
N VAL A 218 9.39 -31.00 2.99
CA VAL A 218 9.35 -30.57 4.39
C VAL A 218 7.91 -30.39 4.81
N TYR A 219 7.56 -30.94 5.97
CA TYR A 219 6.26 -30.83 6.58
C TYR A 219 6.39 -30.21 7.96
N ARG A 220 5.48 -29.30 8.30
CA ARG A 220 5.35 -28.71 9.64
C ARG A 220 4.15 -29.29 10.36
N ARG A 221 4.28 -29.57 11.66
CA ARG A 221 3.15 -29.90 12.52
C ARG A 221 2.40 -28.64 12.96
N GLU A 222 1.09 -28.56 12.72
CA GLU A 222 0.22 -27.50 13.21
C GLU A 222 -0.23 -27.76 14.66
N GLY A 223 -0.79 -26.74 15.31
CA GLY A 223 -1.27 -26.82 16.70
C GLY A 223 -2.45 -27.79 16.90
N ASP A 224 -3.15 -28.16 15.82
CA ASP A 224 -4.20 -29.19 15.83
C ASP A 224 -3.64 -30.62 15.63
N GLY A 225 -2.32 -30.76 15.51
CA GLY A 225 -1.62 -32.02 15.31
C GLY A 225 -1.44 -32.45 13.86
N SER A 226 -2.01 -31.73 12.89
CA SER A 226 -1.92 -32.05 11.46
C SER A 226 -0.57 -31.68 10.84
N TRP A 227 -0.17 -32.36 9.76
CA TRP A 227 1.04 -32.06 9.00
C TRP A 227 0.72 -31.22 7.75
N LEU A 228 1.28 -30.01 7.69
CA LEU A 228 1.20 -29.12 6.53
C LEU A 228 2.45 -29.27 5.66
N SER A 229 2.27 -29.65 4.39
CA SER A 229 3.34 -29.59 3.39
C SER A 229 3.75 -28.13 3.17
N MET A 230 5.03 -27.82 3.41
CA MET A 230 5.51 -26.45 3.34
C MET A 230 5.77 -25.97 1.91
N THR A 231 5.89 -26.88 0.92
CA THR A 231 5.94 -26.55 -0.51
C THR A 231 5.50 -27.74 -1.39
N PRO A 232 4.90 -27.50 -2.58
CA PRO A 232 4.64 -28.56 -3.56
C PRO A 232 5.89 -29.00 -4.35
N LYS A 233 6.98 -28.20 -4.35
CA LYS A 233 8.24 -28.46 -5.06
C LYS A 233 9.44 -28.09 -4.17
N GLY A 234 10.42 -28.98 -4.12
CA GLY A 234 11.39 -29.13 -3.03
C GLY A 234 12.36 -27.97 -2.82
N ILE A 235 12.76 -27.79 -1.55
CA ILE A 235 13.84 -26.88 -1.15
C ILE A 235 15.05 -27.75 -0.83
N GLY A 236 16.08 -27.69 -1.68
CA GLY A 236 17.38 -28.33 -1.48
C GLY A 236 17.57 -29.67 -2.19
N SER A 237 18.83 -29.96 -2.52
CA SER A 237 19.31 -31.19 -3.16
C SER A 237 20.53 -31.72 -2.42
N ILE A 238 20.60 -33.03 -2.17
CA ILE A 238 21.81 -33.68 -1.63
C ILE A 238 22.57 -34.29 -2.81
N CYS A 239 23.79 -33.83 -3.07
CA CYS A 239 24.72 -34.43 -4.02
C CYS A 239 26.08 -34.69 -3.32
N SER A 240 27.10 -35.15 -4.05
CA SER A 240 28.37 -35.72 -3.55
C SER A 240 29.21 -34.87 -2.57
N THR A 241 28.86 -33.61 -2.31
CA THR A 241 29.58 -32.73 -1.37
C THR A 241 29.05 -32.76 0.06
N GLY A 242 27.95 -33.48 0.33
CA GLY A 242 27.38 -33.59 1.68
C GLY A 242 26.77 -32.27 2.18
N TYR A 243 25.80 -32.39 3.07
CA TYR A 243 25.02 -31.33 3.71
C TYR A 243 23.89 -30.72 2.87
N LEU A 244 22.69 -30.78 3.46
CA LEU A 244 21.53 -30.01 3.04
C LEU A 244 21.53 -28.68 3.78
N LYS A 245 21.58 -27.58 3.02
CA LYS A 245 21.27 -26.23 3.52
C LYS A 245 19.93 -25.80 2.94
N ILE A 246 18.92 -25.63 3.78
CA ILE A 246 17.65 -25.00 3.40
C ILE A 246 17.81 -23.50 3.68
N ASP A 247 18.19 -22.76 2.63
CA ASP A 247 18.29 -21.30 2.66
C ASP A 247 16.90 -20.67 2.53
N GLY A 248 16.62 -19.65 3.36
CA GLY A 248 15.57 -18.68 3.08
C GLY A 248 14.17 -18.94 3.64
N LEU A 249 14.03 -19.71 4.73
CA LEU A 249 12.77 -19.74 5.48
C LEU A 249 12.76 -18.62 6.54
N PRO A 250 11.67 -17.83 6.66
CA PRO A 250 11.55 -16.85 7.73
C PRO A 250 11.60 -17.56 9.09
N VAL A 251 12.36 -17.08 10.06
CA VAL A 251 12.21 -17.43 11.48
C VAL A 251 11.02 -16.66 12.01
N ASP A 252 9.88 -17.31 11.95
CA ASP A 252 8.71 -16.93 12.71
C ASP A 252 8.78 -17.63 14.08
N THR A 253 9.29 -16.97 15.12
CA THR A 253 9.40 -17.56 16.47
C THR A 253 8.04 -17.87 17.11
N ALA A 254 6.96 -17.24 16.64
CA ALA A 254 5.59 -17.58 17.05
C ALA A 254 5.09 -18.87 16.38
N ARG A 255 5.63 -19.20 15.21
CA ARG A 255 5.31 -20.40 14.42
C ARG A 255 6.33 -21.53 14.54
N TYR A 256 7.54 -21.25 15.03
CA TYR A 256 8.67 -22.19 15.14
C TYR A 256 9.30 -22.28 16.54
N GLY A 257 8.79 -21.50 17.50
CA GLY A 257 8.96 -21.68 18.95
C GLY A 257 10.39 -21.50 19.43
N GLY A 258 10.57 -20.72 20.50
CA GLY A 258 11.88 -20.57 21.13
C GLY A 258 12.49 -21.88 21.65
N SER A 259 11.69 -22.94 21.81
CA SER A 259 12.08 -24.28 22.25
C SER A 259 12.11 -25.34 21.13
N GLY A 260 12.01 -24.92 19.86
CA GLY A 260 12.07 -25.77 18.67
C GLY A 260 10.73 -26.41 18.29
N HIS A 261 10.39 -26.40 17.00
CA HIS A 261 9.13 -26.97 16.48
C HIS A 261 9.31 -28.34 15.84
N PRO A 262 8.28 -29.21 15.87
CA PRO A 262 8.34 -30.53 15.23
C PRO A 262 8.27 -30.43 13.71
N TYR A 263 9.15 -31.18 13.05
CA TYR A 263 9.23 -31.27 11.60
C TYR A 263 9.33 -32.71 11.15
N TRP A 264 8.82 -32.93 9.95
CA TRP A 264 8.99 -34.16 9.20
C TRP A 264 9.64 -33.82 7.85
N VAL A 265 10.68 -34.56 7.50
CA VAL A 265 11.44 -34.37 6.26
C VAL A 265 11.48 -35.70 5.51
N GLU A 266 11.23 -35.63 4.21
CA GLU A 266 11.33 -36.79 3.31
C GLU A 266 12.35 -36.52 2.20
N LEU A 267 13.17 -37.53 1.92
CA LEU A 267 14.10 -37.56 0.79
C LEU A 267 13.49 -38.37 -0.36
N TRP A 268 13.40 -37.78 -1.54
CA TRP A 268 12.79 -38.40 -2.71
C TRP A 268 13.74 -38.43 -3.91
N TYR A 269 13.70 -39.52 -4.67
CA TYR A 269 14.45 -39.68 -5.92
C TYR A 269 13.53 -40.32 -6.97
N GLU A 270 13.42 -39.73 -8.16
CA GLU A 270 12.58 -40.23 -9.26
C GLU A 270 11.15 -40.62 -8.87
N GLY A 271 10.56 -39.92 -7.89
CA GLY A 271 9.20 -40.19 -7.42
C GLY A 271 9.08 -41.32 -6.39
N ALA A 272 10.19 -41.91 -5.97
CA ALA A 272 10.27 -42.85 -4.85
C ALA A 272 10.76 -42.14 -3.57
N LEU A 273 10.17 -42.51 -2.44
CA LEU A 273 10.65 -42.10 -1.12
C LEU A 273 11.87 -42.95 -0.74
N MET A 274 12.99 -42.29 -0.48
CA MET A 274 14.25 -42.92 -0.11
C MET A 274 14.41 -43.01 1.41
N GLU A 275 14.13 -41.91 2.11
CA GLU A 275 14.30 -41.80 3.56
C GLU A 275 13.28 -40.82 4.14
N SER A 276 12.91 -41.02 5.40
CA SER A 276 12.01 -40.16 6.16
C SER A 276 12.56 -40.00 7.58
N VAL A 277 12.48 -38.79 8.12
CA VAL A 277 12.84 -38.48 9.50
C VAL A 277 11.83 -37.53 10.13
N GLY A 278 11.48 -37.76 11.39
CA GLY A 278 10.51 -36.92 12.11
C GLY A 278 9.05 -37.28 11.85
N ASN A 279 8.76 -38.33 11.06
CA ASN A 279 7.41 -38.83 10.87
C ASN A 279 6.96 -39.69 12.06
N THR A 280 6.39 -39.03 13.07
CA THR A 280 5.88 -39.73 14.26
C THR A 280 4.76 -40.71 13.93
N ASP A 281 4.01 -40.48 12.85
CA ASP A 281 2.93 -41.39 12.41
C ASP A 281 3.49 -42.71 11.85
N ARG A 282 4.77 -42.72 11.46
CA ARG A 282 5.54 -43.92 11.08
C ARG A 282 6.41 -44.48 12.21
N GLY A 283 6.31 -43.91 13.41
CA GLY A 283 7.13 -44.30 14.56
C GLY A 283 8.56 -43.76 14.54
N GLU A 284 8.88 -42.81 13.65
CA GLU A 284 10.17 -42.14 13.64
C GLU A 284 10.27 -41.16 14.83
N PRO A 285 11.46 -40.98 15.42
CA PRO A 285 11.66 -40.03 16.51
C PRO A 285 11.42 -38.60 16.03
N GLU A 286 10.87 -37.76 16.92
CA GLU A 286 10.57 -36.37 16.61
C GLU A 286 11.85 -35.58 16.28
N PHE A 287 11.86 -34.93 15.11
CA PHE A 287 12.91 -34.01 14.70
C PHE A 287 12.45 -32.57 14.94
N ARG A 288 13.27 -31.77 15.64
CA ARG A 288 12.93 -30.37 15.97
C ARG A 288 13.86 -29.37 15.30
N VAL A 289 13.28 -28.33 14.72
CA VAL A 289 14.00 -27.21 14.11
C VAL A 289 13.96 -26.02 15.05
N TYR A 290 15.13 -25.45 15.32
CA TYR A 290 15.31 -24.28 16.17
C TYR A 290 15.74 -23.09 15.32
N PRO A 291 15.19 -21.91 15.56
CA PRO A 291 15.67 -20.71 14.90
C PRO A 291 17.08 -20.33 15.39
N PHE A 292 18.03 -20.22 14.46
CA PHE A 292 19.37 -19.70 14.73
C PHE A 292 19.67 -18.50 13.83
N GLN A 293 20.40 -17.52 14.38
CA GLN A 293 20.76 -16.27 13.72
C GLN A 293 22.10 -16.34 12.96
N ASP A 294 22.83 -17.46 13.06
CA ASP A 294 24.15 -17.63 12.45
C ASP A 294 24.17 -18.61 11.26
N ASN A 295 25.11 -18.37 10.35
CA ASN A 295 25.47 -19.28 9.24
C ASN A 295 26.50 -20.33 9.69
N TYR A 296 26.76 -20.46 11.00
CA TYR A 296 27.81 -21.34 11.52
C TYR A 296 27.18 -22.66 11.96
N THR A 297 27.58 -23.77 11.33
CA THR A 297 27.09 -25.11 11.65
C THR A 297 27.71 -25.60 12.97
N PRO A 298 27.01 -25.62 14.13
CA PRO A 298 27.65 -25.94 15.41
C PRO A 298 27.60 -27.43 15.76
N TRP A 299 27.12 -28.29 14.86
CA TRP A 299 26.92 -29.71 15.17
C TRP A 299 27.90 -30.57 14.39
N GLN A 300 28.86 -31.15 15.13
CA GLN A 300 29.58 -32.33 14.67
C GLN A 300 28.56 -33.46 14.53
N CYS A 301 28.05 -33.71 13.32
CA CYS A 301 27.26 -34.90 13.05
C CYS A 301 28.16 -36.11 13.40
N PRO A 302 27.80 -36.97 14.35
CA PRO A 302 28.57 -38.18 14.62
C PRO A 302 28.60 -39.04 13.34
N PRO A 303 29.73 -39.70 13.01
CA PRO A 303 29.77 -40.66 11.93
C PRO A 303 28.78 -41.83 12.22
N PRO A 304 28.28 -42.51 11.17
CA PRO A 304 27.30 -43.60 11.30
C PRO A 304 27.78 -44.74 12.19
#